data_AF-A0A6G7P613-F1
#
_entry.id   AF-A0A6G7P613-F1
#
_cell.length_a   1.000
_cell.length_b   1.000
_cell.length_c   1.000
_cell.angle_alpha   90.00
_cell.angle_beta   90.00
_cell.angle_gamma   90.00
#
_symmetry.space_group_name_H-M   'P 1'
#
loop_
_entity.id
_entity.type
_entity.pdbx_description
1 polymer ?
#
loop_
_entity_poly.entity_id
_entity_poly.type
_entity_poly.pdbx_seq_one_letter_code
_entity_poly.pdbx_strand_id
1 'polypeptide(L)'
;MTSSDIPQPATSQLLALAAASRPDWSIDQLRDVLAQARPDMTWGRVLVAVAQMIADPGAEPTDLLAALPEPWRQRRRPPGPDTYTRGADAARAALHAPQPHRTTEGT
;
A
#
# COMPACT_ATOMS: atom_id res chain seq x y z
N MET A 1 20.44 28.95 -20.95
CA MET A 1 19.05 28.78 -20.46
C MET A 1 19.06 27.57 -19.54
N THR A 2 18.94 27.84 -18.25
CA THR A 2 19.16 26.89 -17.15
C THR A 2 18.14 25.77 -17.17
N SER A 3 18.66 24.54 -17.08
CA SER A 3 17.92 23.30 -16.93
C SER A 3 16.77 23.44 -15.96
N SER A 4 15.60 22.95 -16.37
CA SER A 4 14.37 22.88 -15.59
C SER A 4 14.65 22.49 -14.14
N ASP A 5 14.14 23.32 -13.23
CA ASP A 5 14.09 23.18 -11.77
C ASP A 5 13.16 22.00 -11.41
N ILE A 6 13.54 20.80 -11.83
CA ILE A 6 12.81 19.58 -11.48
C ILE A 6 13.33 19.15 -10.11
N PRO A 7 12.47 19.10 -9.07
CA PRO A 7 12.89 18.65 -7.76
C PRO A 7 13.48 17.24 -7.86
N GLN A 8 14.79 17.14 -7.62
CA GLN A 8 15.47 15.86 -7.58
C GLN A 8 15.20 15.19 -6.22
N PRO A 9 14.97 13.86 -6.20
CA PRO A 9 14.81 13.13 -4.94
C PRO A 9 16.08 13.22 -4.08
N ALA A 10 15.91 13.60 -2.82
CA ALA A 10 16.98 13.79 -1.84
C ALA A 10 17.39 12.46 -1.17
N THR A 11 17.79 11.46 -1.96
CA THR A 11 18.06 10.10 -1.49
C THR A 11 19.22 10.03 -0.51
N SER A 12 20.31 10.76 -0.76
CA SER A 12 21.47 10.77 0.15
C SER A 12 21.15 11.40 1.50
N GLN A 13 20.34 12.46 1.51
CA GLN A 13 19.87 13.10 2.74
C GLN A 13 18.94 12.18 3.53
N LEU A 14 18.07 11.44 2.85
CA LEU A 14 17.19 10.46 3.51
C LEU A 14 17.99 9.31 4.14
N LEU A 15 19.02 8.81 3.45
CA LEU A 15 19.93 7.80 3.99
C LEU A 15 20.71 8.32 5.21
N ALA A 16 21.19 9.55 5.15
CA ALA A 16 21.88 10.18 6.28
C ALA A 16 20.95 10.37 7.50
N LEU A 17 19.69 10.76 7.26
CA LEU A 17 18.67 10.87 8.31
C LEU A 17 18.37 9.51 8.96
N ALA A 18 18.20 8.47 8.14
CA ALA A 18 17.96 7.12 8.63
C ALA A 18 19.14 6.61 9.47
N ALA A 19 20.37 6.80 8.99
CA ALA A 19 21.59 6.42 9.73
C ALA A 19 21.73 7.14 11.07
N ALA A 20 21.36 8.43 11.12
CA ALA A 20 21.39 9.21 12.36
C ALA A 20 20.33 8.78 13.37
N SER A 21 19.16 8.30 12.89
CA SER A 21 18.02 7.94 13.74
C SER A 21 18.01 6.46 14.16
N ARG A 22 18.52 5.59 13.29
CA ARG A 22 18.59 4.13 13.44
C ARG A 22 20.00 3.65 13.08
N PRO A 23 20.99 3.80 13.97
CA PRO A 23 22.37 3.38 13.72
C PRO A 23 22.53 1.85 13.66
N ASP A 24 21.52 1.11 14.09
CA ASP A 24 21.39 -0.33 13.97
C ASP A 24 21.12 -0.80 12.53
N TRP A 25 20.64 0.08 11.66
CA TRP A 25 20.36 -0.26 10.26
C TRP A 25 21.60 -0.26 9.38
N SER A 26 21.66 -1.21 8.45
CA SER A 26 22.63 -1.20 7.37
C SER A 26 22.23 -0.17 6.29
N ILE A 27 23.08 0.85 6.10
CA ILE A 27 22.85 1.89 5.07
C ILE A 27 22.86 1.29 3.66
N ASP A 28 23.76 0.34 3.39
CA ASP A 28 23.81 -0.33 2.09
C ASP A 28 22.53 -1.11 1.80
N GLN A 29 22.02 -1.83 2.82
CA GLN A 29 20.75 -2.55 2.70
C GLN A 29 19.57 -1.59 2.47
N LEU A 30 19.51 -0.49 3.21
CA LEU A 30 18.46 0.52 3.04
C LEU A 30 18.53 1.16 1.65
N ARG A 31 19.73 1.44 1.13
CA ARG A 31 19.91 1.95 -0.24
C ARG A 31 19.39 0.97 -1.27
N ASP A 32 19.72 -0.30 -1.14
CA ASP A 32 19.32 -1.34 -2.10
C ASP A 32 17.81 -1.56 -2.07
N VAL A 33 17.21 -1.59 -0.87
CA VAL A 33 15.75 -1.68 -0.71
C VAL A 33 15.04 -0.44 -1.27
N LEU A 34 15.59 0.77 -1.07
CA LEU A 34 15.06 1.98 -1.68
C LEU A 34 15.13 1.93 -3.21
N ALA A 35 16.25 1.46 -3.78
CA ALA A 35 16.39 1.29 -5.22
C ALA A 35 15.35 0.30 -5.77
N GLN A 36 15.03 -0.74 -5.02
CA GLN A 36 14.03 -1.74 -5.37
C GLN A 36 12.58 -1.25 -5.21
N ALA A 37 12.27 -0.42 -4.21
CA ALA A 37 10.91 0.09 -3.96
C ALA A 37 10.52 1.28 -4.87
N ARG A 38 11.50 2.01 -5.40
CA ARG A 38 11.32 3.23 -6.21
C ARG A 38 10.46 3.07 -7.49
N PRO A 39 10.49 1.96 -8.24
CA PRO A 39 9.61 1.76 -9.40
C PRO A 39 8.12 1.77 -9.04
N ASP A 40 7.80 1.35 -7.81
CA ASP A 40 6.42 1.11 -7.36
C ASP A 40 5.91 2.17 -6.36
N MET A 41 6.78 3.08 -5.90
CA MET A 41 6.45 4.15 -4.96
C MET A 41 6.87 5.54 -5.43
N THR A 42 5.99 6.52 -5.21
CA THR A 42 6.35 7.94 -5.34
C THR A 42 7.33 8.35 -4.24
N TRP A 43 8.16 9.36 -4.51
CA TRP A 43 9.13 9.87 -3.53
C TRP A 43 8.49 10.31 -2.21
N GLY A 44 7.33 10.98 -2.26
CA GLY A 44 6.59 11.35 -1.05
C GLY A 44 6.16 10.14 -0.23
N ARG A 45 5.82 9.01 -0.88
CA ARG A 45 5.45 7.77 -0.19
C ARG A 45 6.65 7.09 0.44
N VAL A 46 7.80 7.11 -0.24
CA VAL A 46 9.08 6.65 0.32
C VAL A 46 9.44 7.43 1.59
N LEU A 47 9.32 8.76 1.55
CA LEU A 47 9.59 9.62 2.73
C LEU A 47 8.68 9.25 3.91
N VAL A 48 7.38 9.10 3.68
CA VAL A 48 6.43 8.72 4.73
C VAL A 48 6.72 7.33 5.30
N ALA A 49 7.00 6.35 4.45
CA ALA A 49 7.29 4.99 4.88
C ALA A 49 8.58 4.91 5.70
N VAL A 50 9.66 5.55 5.25
CA VAL A 50 10.92 5.60 6.01
C VAL A 50 10.74 6.33 7.34
N ALA A 51 9.98 7.42 7.39
CA ALA A 51 9.68 8.11 8.65
C ALA A 51 8.89 7.25 9.63
N GLN A 52 7.92 6.47 9.14
CA GLN A 52 7.18 5.51 9.97
C GLN A 52 8.09 4.40 10.51
N MET A 53 8.98 3.87 9.68
CA MET A 53 9.94 2.84 10.11
C MET A 53 10.97 3.39 11.11
N ILE A 54 11.40 4.65 10.97
CA ILE A 54 12.27 5.28 11.99
C ILE A 54 11.55 5.38 13.34
N ALA A 55 10.24 5.66 13.34
CA ALA A 55 9.44 5.75 14.56
C ALA A 55 9.11 4.38 15.18
N ASP A 56 9.19 3.30 14.41
CA ASP A 56 8.92 1.93 14.87
C ASP A 56 10.23 1.20 15.25
N PRO A 57 10.46 0.92 16.54
CA PRO A 57 11.70 0.26 16.98
C PRO A 57 11.86 -1.17 16.44
N GLY A 58 10.78 -1.83 16.02
CA GLY A 58 10.81 -3.18 15.46
C GLY A 58 11.00 -3.23 13.95
N ALA A 59 10.96 -2.09 13.26
CA ALA A 59 11.04 -2.05 11.80
C ALA A 59 12.47 -2.30 11.30
N GLU A 60 12.55 -3.10 10.24
CA GLU A 60 13.77 -3.44 9.51
C GLU A 60 13.74 -2.83 8.11
N PRO A 61 14.88 -2.46 7.49
CA PRO A 61 14.92 -1.86 6.16
C PRO A 61 14.13 -2.64 5.10
N THR A 62 14.11 -3.97 5.17
CA THR A 62 13.40 -4.86 4.24
C THR A 62 11.87 -4.72 4.32
N ASP A 63 11.32 -4.27 5.45
CA ASP A 63 9.88 -4.09 5.63
C ASP A 63 9.30 -3.02 4.70
N LEU A 64 10.15 -2.14 4.17
CA LEU A 64 9.76 -1.17 3.15
C LEU A 64 9.22 -1.86 1.89
N LEU A 65 9.73 -3.05 1.55
CA LEU A 65 9.23 -3.85 0.42
C LEU A 65 7.86 -4.48 0.74
N ALA A 66 7.62 -4.86 1.99
CA ALA A 66 6.33 -5.38 2.44
C ALA A 66 5.25 -4.27 2.49
N ALA A 67 5.66 -3.01 2.65
CA ALA A 67 4.79 -1.84 2.57
C ALA A 67 4.40 -1.44 1.14
N LEU A 68 4.94 -2.13 0.11
CA LEU A 68 4.55 -1.91 -1.27
C LEU A 68 3.07 -2.23 -1.44
N PRO A 69 2.27 -1.30 -2.00
CA PRO A 69 0.88 -1.59 -2.28
C PRO A 69 0.80 -2.72 -3.32
N GLU A 70 0.23 -3.85 -2.94
CA GLU A 70 -0.08 -4.93 -3.87
C GLU A 70 -0.71 -4.38 -5.18
N PRO A 71 -0.22 -4.79 -6.36
CA PRO A 71 -0.68 -4.23 -7.64
C PRO A 71 -2.20 -4.41 -7.87
N TRP A 72 -2.83 -5.40 -7.22
CA TRP A 72 -4.28 -5.58 -7.23
C TRP A 72 -5.05 -4.62 -6.31
N ARG A 73 -4.42 -4.02 -5.29
CA ARG A 73 -5.05 -2.98 -4.45
C ARG A 73 -5.11 -1.62 -5.15
N GLN A 74 -4.14 -1.28 -6.00
CA GLN A 74 -4.16 -0.03 -6.77
C GLN A 74 -5.29 0.01 -7.81
N ARG A 75 -5.73 -1.15 -8.32
CA ARG A 75 -6.82 -1.27 -9.31
C ARG A 75 -8.24 -1.17 -8.75
N ARG A 76 -8.43 -1.02 -7.44
CA ARG A 76 -9.76 -0.71 -6.89
C ARG A 76 -10.12 0.74 -7.20
N ARG A 77 -10.52 0.98 -8.45
CA ARG A 77 -11.45 2.07 -8.75
C ARG A 77 -12.65 1.86 -7.82
N PRO A 78 -13.11 2.88 -7.07
CA PRO A 78 -14.35 2.77 -6.34
C PRO A 78 -15.42 2.27 -7.33
N PRO A 79 -16.19 1.22 -7.01
CA PRO A 79 -17.30 0.82 -7.86
C PRO A 79 -18.11 2.07 -8.15
N GLY A 80 -18.33 2.37 -9.44
CA GLY A 80 -19.15 3.51 -9.83
C GLY A 80 -20.54 3.40 -9.18
N PRO A 81 -21.27 4.51 -9.05
CA PRO A 81 -22.56 4.54 -8.34
C PRO A 81 -23.51 3.42 -8.79
N ASP A 82 -23.52 3.08 -10.09
CA ASP A 82 -24.34 2.00 -10.64
C ASP A 82 -24.01 0.60 -10.11
N THR A 83 -22.74 0.35 -9.78
CA THR A 83 -22.28 -0.96 -9.29
C THR A 83 -22.62 -1.13 -7.82
N TYR A 84 -22.58 -0.04 -7.04
CA TYR A 84 -23.04 -0.02 -5.66
C TYR A 84 -24.55 -0.27 -5.58
N THR A 85 -25.34 0.44 -6.39
CA THR A 85 -26.80 0.29 -6.43
C THR A 85 -27.20 -1.13 -6.82
N ARG A 86 -26.57 -1.70 -7.86
CA ARG A 86 -26.81 -3.09 -8.28
C ARG A 86 -26.47 -4.11 -7.19
N GLY A 87 -25.36 -3.90 -6.46
CA GLY A 87 -24.98 -4.75 -5.34
C GLY A 87 -25.93 -4.65 -4.16
N ALA A 88 -26.37 -3.43 -3.82
CA ALA A 88 -27.33 -3.18 -2.77
C ALA A 88 -28.71 -3.78 -3.09
N ASP A 89 -29.17 -3.69 -4.34
CA ASP A 89 -30.42 -4.29 -4.78
C ASP A 89 -30.37 -5.81 -4.81
N ALA A 90 -29.24 -6.40 -5.23
CA ALA A 90 -29.04 -7.85 -5.15
C ALA A 90 -29.02 -8.36 -3.70
N ALA A 91 -28.37 -7.62 -2.79
CA ALA A 91 -28.36 -7.96 -1.37
C ALA A 91 -29.76 -7.83 -0.75
N ARG A 92 -30.50 -6.77 -1.09
CA ARG A 92 -31.88 -6.57 -0.64
C ARG A 92 -32.81 -7.67 -1.18
N ALA A 93 -32.66 -8.06 -2.45
CA ALA A 93 -33.39 -9.17 -3.03
C ALA A 93 -33.10 -10.51 -2.33
N ALA A 94 -31.83 -10.76 -1.95
CA ALA A 94 -31.46 -11.97 -1.22
C ALA A 94 -32.01 -12.01 0.22
N LEU A 95 -32.14 -10.85 0.88
CA LEU A 95 -32.72 -10.73 2.23
C LEU A 95 -34.24 -10.90 2.23
N HIS A 96 -34.91 -10.53 1.13
CA HIS A 96 -36.37 -10.67 0.98
C HIS A 96 -36.78 -11.91 0.17
N ALA A 97 -35.83 -12.70 -0.32
CA ALA A 97 -36.13 -13.99 -0.92
C ALA A 97 -36.60 -14.96 0.18
N PRO A 98 -37.83 -15.49 0.09
CA PRO A 98 -38.24 -16.55 1.00
C PRO A 98 -37.30 -17.75 0.77
N GLN A 99 -36.63 -18.19 1.84
CA GLN A 99 -35.83 -19.40 1.75
C GLN A 99 -36.71 -20.55 1.25
N PRO A 100 -36.26 -21.32 0.23
CA PRO A 100 -36.93 -22.55 -0.09
C PRO A 100 -36.80 -23.46 1.13
N HIS A 101 -37.93 -23.66 1.80
CA HIS A 101 -38.07 -24.67 2.83
C HIS A 101 -37.56 -25.98 2.27
N ARG A 102 -36.59 -26.57 2.96
CA ARG A 102 -36.02 -27.86 2.67
C ARG A 102 -37.13 -28.90 2.90
N THR A 103 -37.85 -29.29 1.85
CA THR A 103 -38.80 -30.40 1.95
C THR A 103 -37.98 -31.67 2.13
N THR A 104 -37.99 -32.18 3.36
CA THR A 104 -37.69 -33.57 3.67
C THR A 104 -38.75 -34.43 3.00
N GLU A 105 -38.39 -35.20 1.98
CA GLU A 105 -39.17 -36.37 1.60
C GLU A 105 -38.25 -37.59 1.63
N GLY A 106 -38.45 -38.38 2.68
CA GLY A 106 -38.11 -39.79 2.64
C GLY A 106 -39.26 -40.55 2.00
N THR A 107 -38.92 -41.54 1.17
CA THR A 107 -39.46 -42.91 1.18
C THR A 107 -38.48 -43.77 0.40
#